data_AF-A0A485JGG7-F1
#
_entry.id   AF-A0A485JGG7-F1
#
_cell.length_a   1.000
_cell.length_b   1.000
_cell.length_c   1.000
_cell.angle_alpha   90.00
_cell.angle_beta   90.00
_cell.angle_gamma   90.00
#
_symmetry.space_group_name_H-M   'P 1'
#
loop_
_entity.id
_entity.type
_entity.pdbx_description
1 polymer ?
#
loop_
_entity_poly.entity_id
_entity_poly.type
_entity_poly.pdbx_seq_one_letter_code
_entity_poly.pdbx_strand_id
1 'polypeptide(L)'
;MTIRNIRLQMEQDPQHRGSFEFSGRVNRDQRDLTISLNGTVDASDYPHDLTAAIEQVNWQLQGADLPKQGIQGQGSFQAQWQESHKRLSFNQISLTANDSTLSGQAQVTLTEQPEWQLRLQFPQLNLDNLIPLNETANGENGAGAAGAEANQRCRARSFLRVLMNRPIRDWQGFTADILLQASNVRWRGMNFTELPRK
;
A
#
# COMPACT_ATOMS: atom_id res chain seq x y z
N MET A 1 -1.82 -5.44 19.80
CA MET A 1 -0.91 -5.73 18.67
C MET A 1 0.22 -6.60 19.19
N THR A 2 0.62 -7.60 18.42
CA THR A 2 1.69 -8.53 18.79
C THR A 2 2.62 -8.75 17.60
N ILE A 3 3.92 -8.81 17.85
CA ILE A 3 4.93 -9.15 16.82
C ILE A 3 5.58 -10.47 17.23
N ARG A 4 5.71 -11.41 16.30
CA ARG A 4 6.25 -12.76 16.53
C ARG A 4 7.07 -13.22 15.33
N ASN A 5 7.80 -14.32 15.51
CA ASN A 5 8.56 -15.01 14.46
C ASN A 5 9.52 -14.06 13.72
N ILE A 6 10.17 -13.17 14.47
CA ILE A 6 11.13 -12.21 13.93
C ILE A 6 12.45 -12.95 13.70
N ARG A 7 12.96 -12.88 12.47
CA ARG A 7 14.31 -13.31 12.10
C ARG A 7 14.98 -12.17 11.38
N LEU A 8 16.21 -11.89 11.79
CA LEU A 8 17.10 -10.93 11.13
C LEU A 8 18.47 -11.59 10.99
N GLN A 9 18.98 -11.62 9.77
CA GLN A 9 20.36 -11.98 9.47
C GLN A 9 20.98 -10.80 8.74
N MET A 10 22.21 -10.46 9.10
CA MET A 10 22.93 -9.34 8.53
C MET A 10 24.40 -9.69 8.46
N GLU A 11 25.00 -9.40 7.31
CA GLU A 11 26.44 -9.48 7.09
C GLU A 11 26.92 -8.08 6.74
N GLN A 12 28.00 -7.64 7.35
CA GLN A 12 28.54 -6.29 7.16
C GLN A 12 30.05 -6.35 7.00
N ASP A 13 30.57 -5.58 6.04
CA ASP A 13 32.00 -5.40 5.80
C ASP A 13 32.62 -4.30 6.69
N PRO A 14 33.96 -4.15 6.68
CA PRO A 14 34.63 -3.07 7.43
C PRO A 14 34.26 -1.65 6.99
N GLN A 15 33.67 -1.48 5.81
CA GLN A 15 33.20 -0.21 5.26
C GLN A 15 31.75 0.10 5.66
N HIS A 16 31.13 -0.71 6.52
CA HIS A 16 29.73 -0.58 6.95
C HIS A 16 28.72 -0.79 5.82
N ARG A 17 29.09 -1.59 4.81
CA ARG A 17 28.18 -2.06 3.78
C ARG A 17 27.82 -3.51 4.03
N GLY A 18 26.61 -3.89 3.68
CA GLY A 18 26.15 -5.22 4.04
C GLY A 18 24.94 -5.70 3.26
N SER A 19 24.61 -6.96 3.47
CA SER A 19 23.36 -7.58 3.05
C SER A 19 22.56 -7.98 4.28
N PHE A 20 21.24 -8.01 4.14
CA PHE A 20 20.36 -8.42 5.21
C PHE A 20 19.18 -9.24 4.69
N GLU A 21 18.70 -10.12 5.55
CA GLU A 21 17.45 -10.86 5.38
C GLU A 21 16.62 -10.68 6.64
N PHE A 22 15.35 -10.31 6.46
CA PHE A 22 14.39 -10.12 7.52
C PHE A 22 13.12 -10.90 7.24
N SER A 23 12.53 -11.47 8.28
CA SER A 23 11.16 -11.95 8.23
C SER A 23 10.46 -11.73 9.57
N GLY A 24 9.16 -11.53 9.54
CA GLY A 24 8.36 -11.34 10.75
C GLY A 24 6.89 -11.54 10.52
N ARG A 25 6.16 -11.65 11.63
CA ARG A 25 4.71 -11.72 11.65
C ARG A 25 4.13 -10.72 12.63
N VAL A 26 3.18 -9.92 12.18
CA VAL A 26 2.50 -8.90 12.97
C VAL A 26 1.02 -9.26 13.04
N ASN A 27 0.47 -9.31 14.24
CA ASN A 27 -0.94 -9.49 14.47
C ASN A 27 -1.55 -8.25 15.14
N ARG A 28 -2.59 -7.69 14.53
CA ARG A 28 -3.33 -6.54 15.04
C ARG A 28 -4.79 -6.65 14.62
N ASP A 29 -5.71 -6.46 15.55
CA ASP A 29 -7.15 -6.33 15.27
C ASP A 29 -7.71 -7.51 14.44
N GLN A 30 -7.37 -8.74 14.83
CA GLN A 30 -7.70 -9.99 14.11
C GLN A 30 -7.16 -10.07 12.67
N ARG A 31 -6.20 -9.21 12.32
CA ARG A 31 -5.45 -9.25 11.06
C ARG A 31 -4.03 -9.70 11.33
N ASP A 32 -3.51 -10.41 10.36
CA ASP A 32 -2.26 -11.13 10.45
C ASP A 32 -1.45 -10.84 9.19
N LEU A 33 -0.33 -10.15 9.38
CA LEU A 33 0.62 -9.77 8.35
C LEU A 33 1.86 -10.65 8.52
N THR A 34 2.19 -11.44 7.50
CA THR A 34 3.50 -12.06 7.36
C THR A 34 4.30 -11.26 6.34
N ILE A 35 5.56 -10.99 6.63
CA ILE A 35 6.46 -10.26 5.74
C ILE A 35 7.85 -10.92 5.75
N SER A 36 8.48 -11.00 4.59
CA SER A 36 9.90 -11.28 4.45
C SER A 36 10.51 -10.33 3.44
N LEU A 37 11.75 -9.91 3.66
CA LEU A 37 12.47 -9.07 2.73
C LEU A 37 13.98 -9.32 2.81
N ASN A 38 14.67 -9.07 1.72
CA ASN A 38 16.12 -9.08 1.65
C ASN A 38 16.62 -7.86 0.86
N GLY A 39 17.89 -7.56 1.04
CA GLY A 39 18.50 -6.44 0.35
C GLY A 39 19.89 -6.12 0.84
N THR A 40 20.38 -4.97 0.41
CA THR A 40 21.67 -4.42 0.80
C THR A 40 21.51 -3.10 1.54
N VAL A 41 22.50 -2.77 2.35
CA VAL A 41 22.59 -1.53 3.10
C VAL A 41 23.97 -0.92 2.90
N ASP A 42 24.03 0.39 2.65
CA ASP A 42 25.26 1.17 2.71
C ASP A 42 25.12 2.18 3.86
N ALA A 43 25.83 1.89 4.96
CA ALA A 43 25.93 2.72 6.14
C ALA A 43 27.33 3.37 6.27
N SER A 44 28.09 3.45 5.18
CA SER A 44 29.47 3.96 5.20
C SER A 44 29.58 5.42 5.65
N ASP A 45 28.53 6.22 5.47
CA ASP A 45 28.42 7.61 5.92
C ASP A 45 27.41 7.80 7.07
N TYR A 46 27.09 6.73 7.80
CA TYR A 46 26.23 6.84 8.97
C TYR A 46 26.93 7.69 10.07
N PRO A 47 26.24 8.63 10.73
CA PRO A 47 24.79 8.84 10.74
C PRO A 47 24.25 9.81 9.68
N HIS A 48 25.07 10.42 8.83
CA HIS A 48 24.62 11.46 7.89
C HIS A 48 23.73 10.90 6.78
N ASP A 49 24.13 9.77 6.20
CA ASP A 49 23.41 9.08 5.14
C ASP A 49 23.36 7.57 5.41
N LEU A 50 22.21 6.97 5.13
CA LEU A 50 22.01 5.52 5.17
C LEU A 50 21.13 5.15 3.98
N THR A 51 21.64 4.34 3.07
CA THR A 51 20.87 3.81 1.95
C THR A 51 20.61 2.32 2.12
N ALA A 52 19.45 1.88 1.67
CA ALA A 52 19.12 0.46 1.58
C ALA A 52 18.43 0.17 0.25
N ALA A 53 18.86 -0.88 -0.43
CA ALA A 53 18.18 -1.41 -1.62
C ALA A 53 17.46 -2.69 -1.22
N ILE A 54 16.13 -2.65 -1.17
CA ILE A 54 15.28 -3.81 -0.88
C ILE A 54 15.01 -4.45 -2.23
N GLU A 55 15.66 -5.58 -2.45
CA GLU A 55 15.66 -6.29 -3.73
C GLU A 55 14.41 -7.15 -3.86
N GLN A 56 13.99 -7.77 -2.76
CA GLN A 56 12.76 -8.53 -2.70
C GLN A 56 12.06 -8.30 -1.36
N VAL A 57 10.78 -7.98 -1.42
CA VAL A 57 9.83 -8.11 -0.32
C VAL A 57 8.74 -9.08 -0.75
N ASN A 58 8.31 -9.96 0.16
CA ASN A 58 7.10 -10.77 0.03
C ASN A 58 6.23 -10.52 1.25
N TRP A 59 4.93 -10.38 1.06
CA TRP A 59 4.02 -10.11 2.14
C TRP A 59 2.66 -10.76 1.92
N GLN A 60 2.00 -11.09 3.03
CA GLN A 60 0.66 -11.65 3.05
C GLN A 60 -0.09 -11.10 4.25
N LEU A 61 -1.28 -10.55 4.00
CA LEU A 61 -2.20 -10.00 4.97
C LEU A 61 -3.51 -10.78 4.91
N GLN A 62 -3.94 -11.32 6.05
CA GLN A 62 -5.15 -12.12 6.19
C GLN A 62 -5.88 -11.80 7.48
N GLY A 63 -7.18 -12.11 7.58
CA GLY A 63 -7.97 -11.88 8.78
C GLY A 63 -9.24 -11.06 8.55
N ALA A 64 -9.74 -10.43 9.61
CA ALA A 64 -11.01 -9.71 9.60
C ALA A 64 -11.01 -8.52 8.62
N ASP A 65 -12.16 -8.27 7.98
CA ASP A 65 -12.40 -7.20 7.00
C ASP A 65 -11.41 -7.19 5.82
N LEU A 66 -11.05 -8.38 5.35
CA LEU A 66 -10.24 -8.58 4.14
C LEU A 66 -10.98 -9.51 3.18
N PRO A 67 -10.64 -9.50 1.88
CA PRO A 67 -11.10 -10.53 0.95
C PRO A 67 -10.85 -11.94 1.50
N LYS A 68 -11.71 -12.92 1.19
CA LYS A 68 -11.58 -14.29 1.70
C LYS A 68 -10.20 -14.92 1.39
N GLN A 69 -9.62 -14.56 0.25
CA GLN A 69 -8.29 -14.99 -0.19
C GLN A 69 -7.13 -14.25 0.51
N GLY A 70 -7.42 -13.25 1.35
CA GLY A 70 -6.44 -12.31 1.87
C GLY A 70 -5.89 -11.37 0.79
N ILE A 71 -4.80 -10.70 1.14
CA ILE A 71 -4.02 -9.87 0.23
C ILE A 71 -2.57 -10.31 0.30
N GLN A 72 -1.97 -10.66 -0.82
CA GLN A 72 -0.57 -11.05 -0.89
C GLN A 72 0.13 -10.27 -1.99
N GLY A 73 1.44 -10.11 -1.85
CA GLY A 73 2.20 -9.33 -2.82
C GLY A 73 3.70 -9.51 -2.67
N GLN A 74 4.39 -8.97 -3.66
CA GLN A 74 5.84 -8.89 -3.70
C GLN A 74 6.28 -7.50 -4.14
N GLY A 75 7.57 -7.19 -4.02
CA GLY A 75 8.09 -5.95 -4.56
C GLY A 75 9.55 -5.68 -4.27
N SER A 76 9.95 -4.46 -4.55
CA SER A 76 11.28 -3.92 -4.36
C SER A 76 11.20 -2.40 -4.19
N PHE A 77 12.16 -1.79 -3.51
CA PHE A 77 12.30 -0.34 -3.42
C PHE A 77 13.69 0.03 -2.89
N GLN A 78 14.08 1.28 -3.06
CA GLN A 78 15.24 1.85 -2.39
C GLN A 78 14.78 2.76 -1.27
N ALA A 79 15.42 2.71 -0.11
CA ALA A 79 15.21 3.62 1.00
C ALA A 79 16.48 4.43 1.26
N GLN A 80 16.33 5.69 1.65
CA GLN A 80 17.44 6.55 2.06
C GLN A 80 17.04 7.41 3.25
N TRP A 81 17.85 7.39 4.29
CA TRP A 81 17.78 8.32 5.41
C TRP A 81 18.85 9.38 5.27
N GLN A 82 18.46 10.66 5.37
CA GLN A 82 19.36 11.80 5.35
C GLN A 82 19.18 12.59 6.64
N GLU A 83 20.10 12.42 7.59
CA GLU A 83 20.00 12.95 8.95
C GLU A 83 19.98 14.48 9.00
N SER A 84 20.80 15.13 8.17
CA SER A 84 20.88 16.59 8.07
C SER A 84 19.55 17.25 7.68
N HIS A 85 18.68 16.50 6.99
CA HIS A 85 17.36 16.94 6.56
C HIS A 85 16.23 16.25 7.33
N LYS A 86 16.55 15.33 8.24
CA LYS A 86 15.57 14.45 8.92
C LYS A 86 14.61 13.79 7.93
N ARG A 87 15.15 13.33 6.81
CA ARG A 87 14.36 12.94 5.64
C ARG A 87 14.52 11.46 5.35
N LEU A 88 13.38 10.78 5.22
CA LEU A 88 13.30 9.42 4.74
C LEU A 88 12.68 9.41 3.35
N SER A 89 13.39 8.87 2.38
CA SER A 89 12.94 8.76 0.99
C SER A 89 12.84 7.30 0.58
N PHE A 90 11.81 6.98 -0.19
CA PHE A 90 11.58 5.71 -0.84
C PHE A 90 11.49 5.94 -2.35
N ASN A 91 12.41 5.36 -3.10
CA ASN A 91 12.52 5.53 -4.54
C ASN A 91 12.33 4.21 -5.24
N GLN A 92 11.94 4.25 -6.52
CA GLN A 92 11.78 3.07 -7.37
C GLN A 92 10.89 2.00 -6.70
N ILE A 93 9.84 2.44 -6.02
CA ILE A 93 8.86 1.53 -5.43
C ILE A 93 8.26 0.74 -6.58
N SER A 94 8.26 -0.58 -6.46
CA SER A 94 7.53 -1.51 -7.31
C SER A 94 6.92 -2.57 -6.43
N LEU A 95 5.60 -2.63 -6.38
CA LEU A 95 4.86 -3.52 -5.47
C LEU A 95 3.68 -4.14 -6.20
N THR A 96 3.36 -5.37 -5.84
CA THR A 96 2.12 -6.04 -6.20
C THR A 96 1.25 -6.26 -4.97
N ALA A 97 -0.05 -6.35 -5.19
CA ALA A 97 -1.05 -6.72 -4.19
C ALA A 97 -2.19 -7.44 -4.90
N ASN A 98 -2.25 -8.77 -4.80
CA ASN A 98 -3.10 -9.62 -5.62
C ASN A 98 -2.95 -9.23 -7.11
N ASP A 99 -4.04 -8.85 -7.78
CA ASP A 99 -4.02 -8.42 -9.19
C ASP A 99 -3.81 -6.91 -9.36
N SER A 100 -3.21 -6.25 -8.38
CA SER A 100 -2.89 -4.82 -8.43
C SER A 100 -1.38 -4.61 -8.44
N THR A 101 -0.96 -3.53 -9.10
CA THR A 101 0.43 -3.11 -9.20
C THR A 101 0.56 -1.66 -8.79
N LEU A 102 1.60 -1.32 -8.06
CA LEU A 102 1.94 0.01 -7.59
C LEU A 102 3.39 0.31 -7.94
N SER A 103 3.63 1.48 -8.50
CA SER A 103 4.98 2.02 -8.68
C SER A 103 5.08 3.47 -8.25
N GLY A 104 6.27 3.93 -7.89
CA GLY A 104 6.53 5.35 -7.67
C GLY A 104 7.55 5.65 -6.60
N GLN A 105 7.29 6.70 -5.84
CA GLN A 105 8.19 7.21 -4.80
C GLN A 105 7.40 7.88 -3.69
N ALA A 106 8.00 7.86 -2.50
CA ALA A 106 7.47 8.47 -1.30
C ALA A 106 8.60 9.16 -0.54
N GLN A 107 8.31 10.25 0.14
CA GLN A 107 9.25 10.92 1.00
C GLN A 107 8.53 11.50 2.21
N VAL A 108 9.20 11.50 3.35
CA VAL A 108 8.78 12.22 4.53
C VAL A 108 9.94 13.01 5.10
N THR A 109 9.69 14.28 5.44
CA THR A 109 10.60 15.11 6.23
C THR A 109 10.04 15.19 7.65
N LEU A 110 10.80 14.71 8.63
CA LEU A 110 10.40 14.59 10.03
C LEU A 110 10.69 15.90 10.79
N THR A 111 9.85 16.91 10.54
CA THR A 111 9.78 18.16 11.32
C THR A 111 8.76 18.02 12.46
N GLU A 112 8.48 19.09 13.21
CA GLU A 112 7.39 19.13 14.20
C GLU A 112 6.03 18.76 13.59
N GLN A 113 5.81 19.13 12.32
CA GLN A 113 4.67 18.73 11.51
C GLN A 113 5.18 17.97 10.28
N PRO A 114 5.28 16.63 10.33
CA PRO A 114 5.84 15.83 9.24
C PRO A 114 5.27 16.17 7.87
N GLU A 115 6.16 16.34 6.90
CA GLU A 115 5.80 16.72 5.53
C GLU A 115 5.93 15.51 4.62
N TRP A 116 4.81 15.05 4.09
CA TRP A 116 4.72 13.89 3.22
C TRP A 116 4.65 14.30 1.75
N GLN A 117 5.42 13.61 0.90
CA GLN A 117 5.34 13.73 -0.54
C GLN A 117 5.17 12.34 -1.15
N LEU A 118 4.07 12.12 -1.86
CA LEU A 118 3.73 10.84 -2.47
C LEU A 118 3.49 11.04 -3.96
N ARG A 119 4.15 10.25 -4.79
CA ARG A 119 3.94 10.18 -6.23
C ARG A 119 3.79 8.71 -6.59
N LEU A 120 2.55 8.26 -6.70
CA LEU A 120 2.22 6.84 -6.85
C LEU A 120 1.37 6.61 -8.09
N GLN A 121 1.71 5.59 -8.84
CA GLN A 121 1.00 5.14 -10.03
C GLN A 121 0.54 3.70 -9.85
N PHE A 122 -0.69 3.44 -10.25
CA PHE A 122 -1.29 2.12 -10.30
C PHE A 122 -1.64 1.78 -11.74
N PRO A 123 -0.75 1.11 -12.49
CA PRO A 123 -1.09 0.63 -13.83
C PRO A 123 -2.35 -0.25 -13.83
N GLN A 124 -2.50 -1.07 -12.80
CA GLN A 124 -3.68 -1.88 -12.50
C GLN A 124 -4.02 -1.76 -11.01
N LEU A 125 -5.26 -1.39 -10.69
CA LEU A 125 -5.81 -1.30 -9.34
C LEU A 125 -7.12 -2.07 -9.26
N ASN A 126 -7.07 -3.29 -8.74
CA ASN A 126 -8.24 -4.15 -8.58
C ASN A 126 -8.78 -4.06 -7.14
N LEU A 127 -9.73 -3.14 -6.91
CA LEU A 127 -10.33 -2.93 -5.59
C LEU A 127 -11.19 -4.11 -5.14
N ASP A 128 -11.71 -4.93 -6.06
CA ASP A 128 -12.49 -6.13 -5.72
C ASP A 128 -11.67 -7.15 -4.94
N ASN A 129 -10.36 -7.17 -5.20
CA ASN A 129 -9.42 -8.08 -4.56
C ASN A 129 -8.58 -7.41 -3.46
N LEU A 130 -8.86 -6.15 -3.11
CA LEU A 130 -8.15 -5.42 -2.05
C LEU A 130 -9.07 -4.94 -0.92
N ILE A 131 -10.34 -4.69 -1.22
CA ILE A 131 -11.32 -4.21 -0.26
C ILE A 131 -12.38 -5.30 -0.10
N PRO A 132 -12.74 -5.68 1.14
CA PRO A 132 -13.86 -6.59 1.33
C PRO A 132 -15.11 -5.97 0.73
N LEU A 133 -15.68 -6.64 -0.26
CA LEU A 133 -17.04 -6.34 -0.68
C LEU A 133 -17.96 -6.98 0.36
N ASN A 134 -18.50 -6.15 1.25
CA ASN A 134 -19.65 -6.57 2.04
C ASN A 134 -20.81 -6.74 1.04
N GLU A 135 -21.01 -7.96 0.55
CA GLU A 135 -22.22 -8.33 -0.18
C GLU A 135 -23.39 -8.33 0.81
N THR A 136 -23.85 -7.16 1.22
CA THR A 136 -25.21 -7.05 1.74
C THR A 136 -26.18 -7.13 0.56
N ALA A 137 -26.93 -8.24 0.55
CA ALA A 137 -28.04 -8.62 -0.33
C ALA A 137 -27.71 -9.36 -1.63
N ASN A 138 -27.51 -10.69 -1.55
CA ASN A 138 -28.52 -11.69 -1.96
C ASN A 138 -27.96 -13.12 -1.97
N GLY A 139 -28.63 -14.02 -1.26
CA GLY A 139 -28.72 -15.42 -1.67
C GLY A 139 -28.26 -16.46 -0.65
N GLU A 140 -29.13 -16.79 0.31
CA GLU A 140 -29.55 -18.18 0.48
C GLU A 140 -31.03 -18.19 0.90
N ASN A 141 -31.86 -18.78 0.05
CA ASN A 141 -33.29 -18.90 0.21
C ASN A 141 -33.66 -19.82 1.36
N GLY A 142 -34.57 -19.35 2.22
CA GLY A 142 -35.25 -20.12 3.25
C GLY A 142 -36.53 -19.43 3.74
N ALA A 143 -37.49 -19.27 2.82
CA ALA A 143 -38.94 -19.06 3.03
C ALA A 143 -39.46 -17.77 3.72
N GLY A 144 -40.24 -16.99 2.94
CA GLY A 144 -41.52 -16.41 3.38
C GLY A 144 -41.55 -14.91 3.70
N ALA A 145 -41.97 -14.07 2.74
CA ALA A 145 -43.11 -13.14 2.85
C ALA A 145 -43.07 -12.09 1.72
N ALA A 146 -44.27 -11.79 1.21
CA ALA A 146 -44.55 -10.99 0.03
C ALA A 146 -44.32 -9.48 0.19
N GLY A 147 -44.16 -8.77 -0.94
CA GLY A 147 -44.59 -7.37 -1.03
C GLY A 147 -43.74 -6.43 -1.89
N ALA A 148 -44.21 -6.21 -3.12
CA ALA A 148 -44.22 -4.94 -3.86
C ALA A 148 -42.90 -4.25 -4.30
N GLU A 149 -42.68 -4.31 -5.63
CA GLU A 149 -42.55 -3.15 -6.53
C GLU A 149 -41.48 -2.08 -6.25
N ALA A 150 -40.40 -2.07 -7.04
CA ALA A 150 -40.26 -1.15 -8.17
C ALA A 150 -38.79 -1.04 -8.61
N ASN A 151 -38.56 -1.54 -9.81
CA ASN A 151 -37.40 -1.33 -10.65
C ASN A 151 -37.13 0.18 -10.86
N GLN A 152 -36.16 0.74 -10.15
CA GLN A 152 -35.45 1.94 -10.60
C GLN A 152 -33.94 1.68 -10.56
N ARG A 153 -33.48 1.04 -11.64
CA ARG A 153 -32.20 1.27 -12.32
C ARG A 153 -31.22 2.08 -11.47
N CYS A 154 -30.25 1.40 -10.86
CA CYS A 154 -29.02 2.03 -10.38
C CYS A 154 -28.41 2.83 -11.54
N ARG A 155 -28.75 4.12 -11.60
CA ARG A 155 -28.10 5.06 -12.50
C ARG A 155 -26.69 5.20 -11.97
N ALA A 156 -25.77 4.46 -12.57
CA ALA A 156 -24.34 4.68 -12.45
C ALA A 156 -24.05 6.12 -12.89
N ARG A 157 -24.06 7.05 -11.94
CA ARG A 157 -23.33 8.31 -12.08
C ARG A 157 -21.89 8.01 -11.69
N SER A 158 -21.17 7.43 -12.64
CA SER A 158 -19.72 7.33 -12.56
C SER A 158 -19.12 8.71 -12.83
N PHE A 159 -18.57 9.32 -11.79
CA PHE A 159 -17.20 9.80 -11.85
C PHE A 159 -16.63 9.74 -10.42
N LEU A 160 -15.86 8.70 -10.11
CA LEU A 160 -14.84 8.84 -9.07
C LEU A 160 -13.66 9.53 -9.73
N ARG A 161 -13.66 10.87 -9.73
CA ARG A 161 -12.42 11.65 -9.81
C ARG A 161 -11.94 11.85 -8.38
N VAL A 162 -11.22 10.88 -7.83
CA VAL A 162 -10.40 11.14 -6.65
C VAL A 162 -9.13 11.82 -7.15
N LEU A 163 -9.26 13.08 -7.56
CA LEU A 163 -8.12 13.98 -7.59
C LEU A 163 -7.89 14.41 -6.14
N MET A 164 -7.06 13.68 -5.40
CA MET A 164 -6.47 14.25 -4.18
C MET A 164 -5.38 15.27 -4.55
N ASN A 165 -5.70 16.23 -5.42
CA ASN A 165 -4.80 17.34 -5.76
C ASN A 165 -4.97 18.50 -4.76
N ARG A 166 -5.30 18.19 -3.51
CA ARG A 166 -5.40 19.16 -2.42
C ARG A 166 -4.56 18.65 -1.26
N PRO A 167 -3.73 19.50 -0.64
CA PRO A 167 -3.09 19.14 0.61
C PRO A 167 -4.19 18.83 1.63
N ILE A 168 -4.17 17.61 2.17
CA ILE A 168 -5.06 17.19 3.24
C ILE A 168 -4.62 17.99 4.48
N ARG A 169 -5.33 19.08 4.78
CA ARG A 169 -5.00 20.03 5.86
C ARG A 169 -5.80 19.79 7.16
N ASP A 170 -6.72 18.81 7.15
CA ASP A 170 -7.72 18.65 8.20
C ASP A 170 -7.31 17.68 9.31
N TRP A 171 -6.08 17.16 9.28
CA TRP A 171 -5.49 16.34 10.34
C TRP A 171 -4.34 17.15 10.94
N GLN A 172 -4.54 17.69 12.15
CA GLN A 172 -3.69 18.74 12.77
C GLN A 172 -2.26 18.30 13.17
N GLY A 173 -1.63 17.38 12.45
CA GLY A 173 -0.33 16.83 12.82
C GLY A 173 0.61 16.49 11.66
N PHE A 174 0.25 16.75 10.41
CA PHE A 174 1.14 16.57 9.26
C PHE A 174 0.71 17.45 8.08
N THR A 175 1.57 17.60 7.07
CA THR A 175 1.20 18.09 5.74
C THR A 175 1.46 17.01 4.70
N ALA A 176 0.65 16.96 3.64
CA ALA A 176 0.83 15.96 2.60
C ALA A 176 0.57 16.53 1.20
N ASP A 177 1.52 16.32 0.30
CA ASP A 177 1.36 16.48 -1.14
C ASP A 177 1.28 15.09 -1.78
N ILE A 178 0.12 14.76 -2.35
CA ILE A 178 -0.18 13.42 -2.84
C ILE A 178 -0.59 13.50 -4.31
N LEU A 179 0.15 12.82 -5.17
CA LEU A 179 -0.26 12.52 -6.54
C LEU A 179 -0.52 11.01 -6.64
N LEU A 180 -1.77 10.64 -6.89
CA LEU A 180 -2.17 9.27 -7.20
C LEU A 180 -2.70 9.22 -8.62
N GLN A 181 -2.14 8.31 -9.42
CA GLN A 181 -2.60 8.05 -10.78
C GLN A 181 -2.96 6.57 -10.89
N ALA A 182 -4.09 6.25 -11.51
CA ALA A 182 -4.49 4.88 -11.76
C ALA A 182 -4.97 4.75 -13.19
N SER A 183 -4.31 3.88 -13.96
CA SER A 183 -4.58 3.74 -15.40
C SER A 183 -5.76 2.80 -15.65
N ASN A 184 -5.83 1.70 -14.90
CA ASN A 184 -6.93 0.74 -14.96
C ASN A 184 -7.41 0.45 -13.54
N VAL A 185 -8.67 0.71 -13.26
CA VAL A 185 -9.30 0.46 -11.95
C VAL A 185 -10.44 -0.51 -12.13
N ARG A 186 -10.45 -1.59 -11.34
CA ARG A 186 -11.59 -2.50 -11.24
C ARG A 186 -12.29 -2.31 -9.90
N TRP A 187 -13.60 -2.10 -9.94
CA TRP A 187 -14.44 -1.95 -8.74
C TRP A 187 -15.86 -2.44 -8.99
N ARG A 188 -16.33 -3.34 -8.13
CA ARG A 188 -17.60 -4.06 -8.20
C ARG A 188 -17.83 -4.68 -9.58
N GLY A 189 -16.80 -5.32 -10.12
CA GLY A 189 -16.81 -5.92 -11.46
C GLY A 189 -16.78 -4.91 -12.63
N MET A 190 -16.80 -3.61 -12.37
CA MET A 190 -16.70 -2.57 -13.41
C MET A 190 -15.24 -2.17 -13.64
N ASN A 191 -14.85 -2.00 -14.90
CA ASN A 191 -13.53 -1.51 -15.29
C ASN A 191 -13.60 -0.03 -15.67
N PHE A 192 -12.67 0.76 -15.13
CA PHE A 192 -12.48 2.17 -15.42
C PHE A 192 -11.07 2.35 -15.96
N THR A 193 -10.96 2.91 -17.17
CA THR A 193 -9.66 3.20 -17.79
C THR A 193 -9.45 4.70 -17.90
N GLU A 194 -8.22 5.15 -17.61
CA GLU A 194 -7.85 6.54 -17.84
C GLU A 194 -7.86 6.81 -19.35
N LEU A 195 -8.68 7.76 -19.79
CA LEU A 195 -8.68 8.19 -21.17
C LEU A 195 -7.48 9.11 -21.42
N PRO A 196 -6.71 8.92 -22.52
CA PRO A 196 -5.63 9.83 -22.86
C PRO A 196 -6.17 11.25 -23.02
N ARG A 197 -5.54 12.22 -22.35
CA ARG A 197 -5.87 13.63 -22.52
C ARG A 197 -5.45 14.06 -23.93
N LYS A 198 -6.41 14.58 -24.70
CA LYS A 198 -6.14 15.29 -25.95
C LYS A 198 -5.53 16.66 -25.68
#